data_AF-A0A7I0J698-F1
#
_entry.id   AF-A0A7I0J698-F1
#
_cell.length_a   1.000
_cell.length_b   1.000
_cell.length_c   1.000
_cell.angle_alpha   90.00
_cell.angle_beta   90.00
_cell.angle_gamma   90.00
#
_symmetry.space_group_name_H-M   'P 1'
#
loop_
_entity.id
_entity.type
_entity.pdbx_description
1 polymer ?
#
loop_
_entity_poly.entity_id
_entity_poly.type
_entity_poly.pdbx_seq_one_letter_code
_entity_poly.pdbx_strand_id
1 'polypeptide(L)' 'ADYMLPTNADIPDIQTISVGIPDPHSSALGGKGVGELGIVGVAPAIANAVFHATGKRVRDLPITLEKLI' A
#
# COMPACT_ATOMS: atom_id res chain seq x y z
N ALA A 1 6.51 -9.47 23.17
CA ALA A 1 6.14 -10.12 21.91
C ALA A 1 5.28 -9.14 21.13
N ASP A 2 5.88 -8.00 20.81
CA ASP A 2 5.13 -6.73 20.63
C ASP A 2 5.24 -6.19 19.20
N TYR A 3 5.90 -6.96 18.32
CA TYR A 3 5.96 -6.66 16.90
C TYR A 3 4.76 -7.26 16.20
N MET A 4 3.79 -6.41 15.87
CA MET A 4 2.56 -6.87 15.22
C MET A 4 2.87 -7.29 13.77
N LEU A 5 2.48 -8.51 13.44
CA LEU A 5 2.40 -9.01 12.09
C LEU A 5 0.93 -9.22 11.73
N PRO A 6 0.49 -8.83 10.53
CA PRO A 6 -0.88 -9.10 10.09
C PRO A 6 -1.10 -10.61 9.97
N THR A 7 -2.30 -11.02 10.35
CA THR A 7 -2.83 -12.37 10.15
C THR A 7 -3.79 -12.39 8.96
N ASN A 8 -4.24 -13.57 8.55
CA ASN A 8 -5.22 -13.70 7.47
C ASN A 8 -6.53 -12.93 7.73
N ALA A 9 -6.91 -12.71 8.99
CA ALA A 9 -8.13 -11.99 9.34
C ALA A 9 -8.00 -10.46 9.16
N ASP A 10 -6.78 -9.94 9.09
CA ASP A 10 -6.51 -8.50 8.98
C ASP A 10 -6.50 -8.00 7.52
N ILE A 11 -6.51 -8.91 6.55
CA ILE A 11 -6.35 -8.60 5.13
C ILE A 11 -7.73 -8.42 4.47
N PRO A 12 -8.03 -7.25 3.89
CA PRO A 12 -9.27 -7.04 3.13
C PRO A 12 -9.18 -7.69 1.75
N ASP A 13 -10.27 -7.63 0.98
CA ASP A 13 -10.22 -7.99 -0.44
C ASP A 13 -9.22 -7.09 -1.20
N ILE A 14 -8.39 -7.70 -2.04
CA ILE A 14 -7.35 -7.01 -2.81
C ILE A 14 -7.64 -7.19 -4.29
N GLN A 15 -8.10 -6.11 -4.93
CA GLN A 15 -8.23 -6.05 -6.37
C GLN A 15 -6.88 -5.72 -7.02
N THR A 16 -6.46 -6.53 -7.98
CA THR A 16 -5.28 -6.27 -8.80
C THR A 16 -5.67 -5.96 -10.23
N ILE A 17 -4.98 -4.99 -10.83
CA ILE A 17 -5.23 -4.57 -12.21
C ILE A 17 -3.89 -4.59 -12.95
N SER A 18 -3.84 -5.33 -14.05
CA SER A 18 -2.71 -5.26 -14.97
C SER A 18 -2.91 -4.08 -15.91
N VAL A 19 -1.90 -3.20 -15.98
CA VAL A 19 -1.89 -2.07 -16.93
C VAL A 19 -1.71 -2.56 -18.37
N GLY A 20 -1.12 -3.75 -18.57
CA GLY A 20 -1.04 -4.41 -19.89
C GLY A 20 -0.17 -3.71 -20.94
N ILE A 21 0.69 -2.76 -20.54
CA ILE A 21 1.58 -2.03 -21.46
C ILE A 21 2.96 -2.71 -21.48
N PRO A 22 3.36 -3.36 -22.59
CA PRO A 22 4.68 -3.94 -22.74
C PRO A 22 5.78 -2.88 -22.74
N ASP A 23 6.96 -3.25 -22.25
CA ASP A 23 8.17 -2.42 -22.31
C ASP A 23 9.36 -3.20 -22.88
N PRO A 24 9.55 -3.10 -24.20
CA PRO A 24 10.68 -3.73 -24.89
C PRO A 24 12.04 -3.13 -24.50
N HIS A 25 12.09 -1.95 -23.87
CA HIS A 25 13.34 -1.35 -23.40
C HIS A 25 13.79 -1.97 -22.07
N SER A 26 12.85 -2.32 -21.18
CA SER A 26 13.16 -2.97 -19.91
C SER A 26 13.45 -4.47 -20.07
N SER A 27 12.83 -5.16 -21.02
CA SER A 27 12.94 -6.61 -21.20
C SER A 27 12.59 -7.01 -22.62
N ALA A 28 13.28 -8.01 -23.18
CA ALA A 28 12.97 -8.57 -24.49
C ALA A 28 11.56 -9.18 -24.57
N LEU A 29 10.99 -9.60 -23.43
CA LEU A 29 9.63 -10.13 -23.34
C LEU A 29 8.58 -9.04 -23.03
N GLY A 30 9.00 -7.77 -22.93
CA GLY A 30 8.11 -6.65 -22.62
C GLY A 30 7.65 -6.56 -21.16
N GLY A 31 8.19 -7.40 -20.26
CA GLY A 31 7.87 -7.41 -18.84
C GLY A 31 8.56 -6.28 -18.06
N LYS A 32 7.97 -5.91 -16.93
CA LYS A 32 8.51 -4.92 -15.97
C LYS A 32 8.63 -5.52 -14.58
N GLY A 33 9.56 -5.03 -13.78
CA GLY A 33 9.63 -5.35 -12.36
C GLY A 33 8.42 -4.77 -11.62
N VAL A 34 7.64 -5.63 -10.94
CA VAL A 34 6.43 -5.24 -10.18
C VAL A 34 6.44 -5.70 -8.72
N GLY A 35 7.50 -6.39 -8.27
CA GLY A 35 7.56 -7.00 -6.94
C GLY A 35 7.40 -6.00 -5.79
N GLU A 36 8.01 -4.82 -5.90
CA GLU A 36 7.93 -3.77 -4.87
C GLU A 36 6.74 -2.82 -5.09
N LEU A 37 6.27 -2.66 -6.33
CA LEU A 37 5.23 -1.68 -6.66
C LEU A 37 3.92 -1.91 -5.92
N GLY A 38 3.61 -3.17 -5.60
CA GLY A 38 2.42 -3.53 -4.83
C GLY A 38 2.40 -2.95 -3.41
N ILE A 39 3.58 -2.72 -2.79
CA ILE A 39 3.67 -2.25 -1.39
C ILE A 39 4.04 -0.77 -1.26
N VAL A 40 4.80 -0.22 -2.22
CA VAL A 40 5.29 1.18 -2.17
C VAL A 40 4.16 2.20 -1.97
N GLY A 41 3.01 1.99 -2.62
CA GLY A 41 1.87 2.89 -2.53
C GLY A 41 0.96 2.69 -1.32
N VAL A 42 1.11 1.61 -0.55
CA VAL A 42 0.13 1.19 0.46
C VAL A 42 0.06 2.16 1.64
N ALA A 43 1.20 2.46 2.26
CA ALA A 43 1.25 3.36 3.41
C ALA A 43 0.69 4.77 3.11
N PRO A 44 1.08 5.46 2.00
CA PRO A 44 0.49 6.75 1.68
C PRO A 44 -0.98 6.66 1.27
N ALA A 45 -1.42 5.59 0.60
CA ALA A 45 -2.84 5.40 0.26
C ALA A 45 -3.71 5.29 1.52
N ILE A 46 -3.31 4.46 2.49
CA ILE A 46 -4.01 4.33 3.78
C ILE A 46 -3.98 5.66 4.53
N ALA A 47 -2.83 6.33 4.62
CA ALA A 47 -2.75 7.63 5.29
C ALA A 47 -3.68 8.67 4.67
N ASN A 48 -3.80 8.69 3.33
CA ASN A 48 -4.74 9.56 2.61
C ASN A 48 -6.20 9.20 2.90
N ALA A 49 -6.54 7.91 2.97
CA ALA A 49 -7.87 7.46 3.36
C ALA A 49 -8.23 7.90 4.79
N VAL A 50 -7.30 7.76 5.75
CA VAL A 50 -7.49 8.24 7.13
C VAL A 50 -7.71 9.74 7.16
N PHE A 51 -6.90 10.52 6.44
CA PHE A 51 -7.08 11.98 6.36
C PHE A 51 -8.41 12.37 5.71
N HIS A 52 -8.81 11.68 4.64
CA HIS A 52 -10.10 11.91 3.99
C HIS A 52 -11.28 11.63 4.93
N ALA A 53 -11.21 10.56 5.71
CA ALA A 53 -12.28 10.17 6.62
C ALA A 53 -12.35 11.02 7.91
N THR A 54 -11.22 11.54 8.39
CA THR A 54 -11.12 12.14 9.73
C THR A 54 -10.69 13.61 9.76
N GLY A 55 -10.16 14.13 8.64
CA GLY A 55 -9.48 15.43 8.60
C GLY A 55 -8.11 15.48 9.29
N LYS A 56 -7.67 14.40 9.96
CA LYS A 56 -6.39 14.35 10.69
C LYS A 56 -5.26 13.81 9.82
N ARG A 57 -4.18 14.57 9.70
CA ARG A 57 -3.00 14.21 8.90
C ARG A 57 -1.93 13.57 9.78
N VAL A 58 -1.78 12.26 9.69
CA VAL A 58 -0.64 11.54 10.30
C VAL A 58 0.51 11.45 9.30
N ARG A 59 1.72 11.83 9.74
CA ARG A 59 2.96 11.78 8.93
C ARG A 59 4.05 10.87 9.51
N ASP A 60 3.86 10.43 10.75
CA ASP A 60 4.73 9.50 11.46
C ASP A 60 4.01 8.15 11.59
N LEU A 61 4.60 7.09 11.05
CA LEU A 61 4.02 5.74 11.04
C LEU A 61 4.56 4.91 12.22
N PRO A 62 3.79 3.92 12.73
CA PRO A 62 2.47 3.50 12.28
C PRO A 62 1.34 4.47 12.68
N ILE A 63 0.21 4.40 11.98
CA ILE A 63 -1.01 5.14 12.34
C ILE A 63 -1.72 4.37 13.46
N THR A 64 -1.55 4.81 14.70
CA THR A 64 -2.24 4.23 15.86
C THR A 64 -3.46 5.08 16.24
N LEU A 65 -4.37 4.52 17.04
CA LEU A 65 -5.59 5.22 17.46
C LEU A 65 -5.28 6.49 18.28
N GLU A 66 -4.22 6.49 19.08
CA GLU A 66 -3.80 7.65 19.89
C GLU A 66 -3.43 8.85 19.00
N LYS A 67 -2.91 8.59 17.79
CA LYS A 67 -2.60 9.63 16.80
C LYS A 67 -3.86 10.22 16.15
N LEU A 68 -5.04 9.67 16.42
CA LEU A 68 -6.34 10.13 15.91
C LEU A 68 -7.22 10.77 17.00
N ILE A 69 -6.76 10.85 18.24
CA ILE A 69 -7.42 11.59 19.34
C ILE A 69 -7.02 13.07 19.29
#